data_AF-D5ECA3-F1
#
_entry.id   AF-D5ECA3-F1
#
_cell.length_a   1.000
_cell.length_b   1.000
_cell.length_c   1.000
_cell.angle_alpha   90.00
_cell.angle_beta   90.00
_cell.angle_gamma   90.00
#
_symmetry.space_group_name_H-M   'P 1'
#
loop_
_entity.id
_entity.type
_entity.pdbx_description
1 polymer ?
#
loop_
_entity_poly.entity_id
_entity_poly.type
_entity_poly.pdbx_seq_one_letter_code
_entity_poly.pdbx_strand_id
1 'polypeptide(L)'
;MECKWKITATEESPHPHEEWVLIYSIIPSEEEKKGGDKPRIVWQQIGDELTDLAVEYDLPFEVVTEYLKKTEKHVNRYVSLFIMEN
;
A
#
# COMPACT_ATOMS: atom_id res chain seq x y z
N MET A 1 22.22 1.92 -4.60
CA MET A 1 21.29 0.80 -4.35
C MET A 1 19.98 1.19 -4.98
N GLU A 2 19.59 0.51 -6.05
CA GLU A 2 18.34 0.78 -6.75
C GLU A 2 17.17 0.35 -5.87
N CYS A 3 16.23 1.26 -5.64
CA CYS A 3 14.98 0.92 -4.95
C CYS A 3 14.20 -0.04 -5.85
N LYS A 4 14.08 -1.31 -5.42
CA LYS A 4 13.28 -2.34 -6.10
C LYS A 4 11.79 -2.31 -5.73
N TRP A 5 11.37 -1.26 -5.02
CA TRP A 5 10.00 -1.07 -4.55
C TRP A 5 9.62 0.41 -4.58
N LYS A 6 8.32 0.69 -4.61
CA LYS A 6 7.76 2.04 -4.61
C LYS A 6 6.39 2.05 -3.94
N ILE A 7 6.12 3.07 -3.12
CA ILE A 7 4.79 3.28 -2.51
C ILE A 7 4.19 4.61 -2.96
N THR A 8 3.04 4.54 -3.63
CA THR A 8 2.30 5.73 -4.10
C THR A 8 1.01 5.94 -3.33
N ALA A 9 0.59 7.20 -3.22
CA ALA A 9 -0.75 7.57 -2.74
C ALA A 9 -1.43 8.42 -3.83
N THR A 10 -2.47 7.89 -4.47
CA THR A 10 -3.15 8.50 -5.62
C THR A 10 -4.63 8.67 -5.39
N GLU A 11 -5.24 9.65 -6.04
CA GLU A 11 -6.68 9.90 -5.96
C GLU A 11 -7.49 8.90 -6.79
N GLU A 12 -6.87 8.37 -7.83
CA GLU A 12 -7.41 7.35 -8.72
C GLU A 12 -6.71 6.00 -8.51
N SER A 13 -7.36 4.94 -8.97
CA SER A 13 -6.83 3.58 -8.90
C SER A 13 -5.45 3.52 -9.55
N PRO A 14 -4.46 2.85 -8.93
CA PRO A 14 -3.16 2.65 -9.55
C PRO A 14 -3.32 1.94 -10.89
N HIS A 15 -2.70 2.47 -11.93
CA HIS A 15 -2.52 1.75 -13.18
C HIS A 15 -1.16 1.05 -13.15
N PRO A 16 -1.08 -0.24 -13.50
CA PRO A 16 0.20 -0.91 -13.65
C PRO A 16 1.01 -0.22 -14.75
N HIS A 17 2.29 0.06 -14.47
CA HIS A 17 3.26 0.58 -15.44
C HIS A 17 4.14 -0.58 -15.92
N GLU A 18 4.64 -0.53 -17.16
CA GLU A 18 5.37 -1.65 -17.78
C GLU A 18 6.60 -2.12 -16.99
N GLU A 19 7.21 -1.27 -16.16
CA GLU A 19 8.39 -1.60 -15.34
C GLU A 19 8.06 -1.92 -13.86
N TRP A 20 6.83 -1.68 -13.41
CA TRP A 20 6.45 -1.76 -12.00
C TRP A 20 5.20 -2.60 -11.81
N VAL A 21 5.35 -3.71 -11.10
CA VAL A 21 4.25 -4.62 -10.77
C VAL A 21 3.60 -4.18 -9.47
N LEU A 22 2.29 -3.94 -9.53
CA LEU A 22 1.46 -3.68 -8.37
C LEU A 22 1.23 -5.00 -7.61
N ILE A 23 1.73 -5.09 -6.38
CA ILE A 23 1.55 -6.29 -5.54
C ILE A 23 0.48 -6.10 -4.47
N TYR A 24 0.19 -4.86 -4.07
CA TYR A 24 -0.84 -4.57 -3.09
C TYR A 24 -1.36 -3.16 -3.21
N SER A 25 -2.67 -2.97 -3.02
CA SER A 25 -3.27 -1.65 -2.96
C SER A 25 -4.45 -1.63 -2.01
N ILE A 26 -4.48 -0.64 -1.13
CA ILE A 26 -5.67 -0.30 -0.36
C ILE A 26 -6.57 0.56 -1.23
N ILE A 27 -7.83 0.18 -1.29
CA ILE A 27 -8.89 0.93 -1.96
C ILE A 27 -9.71 1.63 -0.87
N PRO A 28 -9.78 2.97 -0.86
CA PRO A 28 -10.62 3.68 0.10
C PRO A 28 -12.10 3.45 -0.24
N SER A 29 -12.89 3.13 0.77
CA SER A 29 -14.36 3.09 0.69
C SER A 29 -14.94 4.50 0.46
N GLU A 30 -16.21 4.56 0.05
CA GLU A 30 -16.91 5.83 -0.15
C GLU A 30 -17.04 6.68 1.13
N GLU A 31 -17.01 6.04 2.31
CA GLU A 31 -17.01 6.74 3.60
C GLU A 31 -15.63 7.35 3.90
N GLU A 32 -14.56 6.59 3.66
CA GLU A 32 -13.18 7.06 3.83
C GLU A 32 -12.86 8.21 2.86
N LYS A 33 -13.37 8.15 1.62
CA LYS A 33 -13.25 9.26 0.66
C LYS A 33 -13.88 10.56 1.13
N LYS A 34 -14.89 10.50 2.01
CA LYS A 34 -15.55 11.67 2.63
C LYS A 34 -14.86 12.17 3.89
N GLY A 35 -13.70 11.58 4.26
CA GLY A 35 -12.94 11.91 5.45
C GLY A 35 -13.24 11.02 6.66
N GLY A 36 -13.89 9.87 6.44
CA GLY A 36 -14.04 8.84 7.48
C GLY A 36 -12.72 8.16 7.82
N ASP A 37 -12.52 7.84 9.10
CA ASP A 37 -11.39 7.04 9.56
C ASP A 37 -11.57 5.55 9.21
N LYS A 38 -10.45 4.87 9.00
CA LYS A 38 -10.45 3.43 8.75
C LYS A 38 -10.68 2.66 10.06
N PRO A 39 -11.66 1.72 10.11
CA PRO A 39 -11.92 0.94 11.31
C PRO A 39 -10.71 0.11 11.76
N ARG A 40 -10.54 -0.08 13.08
CA ARG A 40 -9.41 -0.85 13.65
C ARG A 40 -9.27 -2.26 13.08
N ILE A 41 -10.38 -2.93 12.79
CA ILE A 41 -10.36 -4.29 12.21
C ILE A 41 -9.72 -4.29 10.81
N VAL A 42 -9.94 -3.24 10.02
CA VAL A 42 -9.35 -3.09 8.70
C VAL A 42 -7.85 -2.80 8.81
N TRP A 43 -7.43 -2.01 9.81
CA TRP A 43 -6.01 -1.81 10.09
C TRP A 43 -5.27 -3.09 10.45
N GLN A 44 -5.90 -3.98 11.21
CA GLN A 44 -5.33 -5.29 11.53
C GLN A 44 -5.19 -6.15 10.28
N GLN A 45 -6.24 -6.21 9.44
CA GLN A 45 -6.20 -6.94 8.17
C GLN A 45 -5.08 -6.44 7.25
N ILE A 46 -4.93 -5.13 7.10
CA ILE A 46 -3.83 -4.53 6.32
C ILE A 46 -2.47 -4.94 6.87
N GLY A 47 -2.30 -4.93 8.20
CA GLY A 47 -1.06 -5.34 8.85
C GLY A 47 -0.72 -6.80 8.59
N ASP A 48 -1.72 -7.69 8.67
CA ASP A 48 -1.55 -9.12 8.41
C ASP A 48 -1.18 -9.37 6.93
N GLU A 49 -1.94 -8.78 5.99
CA GLU A 49 -1.68 -8.91 4.54
C GLU A 49 -0.29 -8.38 4.15
N LEU A 50 0.12 -7.22 4.68
CA LEU A 50 1.45 -6.67 4.42
C LEU A 50 2.57 -7.53 4.99
N THR A 51 2.33 -8.21 6.12
CA THR A 51 3.32 -9.10 6.73
C THR A 51 3.52 -10.32 5.84
N ASP A 52 2.45 -10.91 5.32
CA ASP A 52 2.52 -12.03 4.38
C ASP A 52 3.26 -11.63 3.09
N LEU A 53 2.93 -10.47 2.52
CA LEU A 53 3.62 -9.94 1.34
C LEU A 53 5.10 -9.63 1.59
N ALA A 54 5.45 -9.16 2.79
CA ALA A 54 6.84 -8.90 3.13
C ALA A 54 7.66 -10.18 3.16
N VAL A 55 7.07 -11.31 3.56
CA VAL A 55 7.70 -12.63 3.48
C VAL A 55 7.76 -13.13 2.04
N GLU A 56 6.68 -12.99 1.26
CA GLU A 56 6.62 -13.45 -0.14
C GLU A 56 7.64 -12.76 -1.05
N TYR A 57 7.78 -11.43 -0.91
CA TYR A 57 8.62 -10.59 -1.78
C TYR A 57 9.94 -10.15 -1.13
N ASP A 58 10.30 -10.74 0.02
CA ASP A 58 11.51 -10.38 0.80
C ASP A 58 11.62 -8.86 1.03
N LEU A 59 10.49 -8.22 1.38
CA LEU A 59 10.46 -6.78 1.58
C LEU A 59 11.09 -6.41 2.92
N PRO A 60 11.95 -5.37 2.96
CA PRO A 60 12.50 -4.91 4.21
C PRO A 60 11.42 -4.28 5.09
N PHE A 61 11.59 -4.37 6.41
CA PHE A 61 10.67 -3.81 7.40
C PHE A 61 10.37 -2.32 7.17
N GLU A 62 11.32 -1.56 6.64
CA GLU A 62 11.15 -0.15 6.28
C GLU A 62 9.97 0.06 5.30
N VAL A 63 9.81 -0.82 4.31
CA VAL A 63 8.71 -0.76 3.33
C VAL A 63 7.37 -0.94 4.00
N VAL A 64 7.24 -1.93 4.87
CA VAL A 64 6.01 -2.20 5.63
C VAL A 64 5.65 -0.98 6.48
N THR A 65 6.62 -0.41 7.20
CA THR A 65 6.37 0.76 8.04
C THR A 65 6.05 2.02 7.24
N GLU A 66 6.70 2.24 6.09
CA GLU A 66 6.40 3.38 5.22
C GLU A 66 5.01 3.25 4.61
N TYR A 67 4.63 2.03 4.21
CA TYR A 67 3.32 1.76 3.65
C TYR A 67 2.22 2.08 4.66
N LEU A 68 2.33 1.55 5.89
CA LEU A 68 1.36 1.82 6.96
C LEU A 68 1.25 3.32 7.26
N LYS A 69 2.37 4.04 7.37
CA LYS A 69 2.37 5.50 7.57
C LYS A 69 1.69 6.25 6.43
N LYS A 70 1.92 5.86 5.18
CA LYS A 70 1.27 6.47 4.01
C LYS A 70 -0.22 6.21 4.01
N THR A 71 -0.64 4.99 4.31
CA THR A 71 -2.06 4.62 4.47
C THR A 71 -2.74 5.46 5.53
N GLU A 72 -2.08 5.68 6.67
CA GLU A 72 -2.67 6.45 7.78
C GLU A 72 -2.82 7.92 7.39
N LYS A 73 -1.80 8.48 6.74
CA LYS A 73 -1.80 9.86 6.26
C LYS A 73 -2.78 10.11 5.11
N HIS A 74 -3.06 9.08 4.31
CA HIS A 74 -3.81 9.17 3.07
C HIS A 74 -5.01 8.21 3.06
N VAL A 75 -5.76 8.16 4.16
CA VAL A 75 -6.91 7.26 4.35
C VAL A 75 -7.99 7.36 3.26
N ASN A 76 -8.11 8.53 2.63
CA ASN A 76 -9.07 8.82 1.56
C ASN A 76 -8.52 8.59 0.15
N ARG A 77 -7.34 8.00 0.01
CA ARG A 77 -6.64 7.77 -1.26
C ARG A 77 -6.30 6.30 -1.45
N TYR A 78 -6.03 5.95 -2.69
CA TYR A 78 -5.43 4.66 -3.03
C TYR A 78 -3.98 4.68 -2.58
N VAL A 79 -3.59 3.74 -1.72
CA VAL A 79 -2.19 3.56 -1.34
C VAL A 79 -1.71 2.23 -1.90
N SER A 80 -0.65 2.27 -2.68
CA SER A 80 -0.28 1.17 -3.57
C SER A 80 1.20 0.87 -3.45
N LEU A 81 1.54 -0.41 -3.32
CA LEU A 81 2.89 -0.93 -3.23
C LEU A 81 3.24 -1.65 -4.54
N PHE A 82 4.32 -1.18 -5.16
CA PHE A 82 4.87 -1.74 -6.37
C PHE A 82 6.26 -2.31 -6.11
N ILE A 83 6.61 -3.32 -6.89
CA ILE A 83 7.97 -3.84 -7.02
C ILE A 83 8.39 -3.82 -8.48
N MET A 84 9.69 -3.76 -8.73
CA MET A 84 10.24 -3.92 -10.06
C MET A 84 10.47 -5.41 -10.31
N GLU A 85 9.80 -5.99 -11.33
CA GLU A 85 10.18 -7.33 -11.81
C GLU A 85 11.54 -7.24 -12.49
N ASN A 86 12.39 -8.23 -12.21
CA ASN A 86 13.80 -8.23 -12.55
C ASN A 86 14.12 -9.23 -13.66
#